data_AF-F3GIT6-F1
#
_entry.id   AF-F3GIT6-F1
#
_cell.length_a   1.000
_cell.length_b   1.000
_cell.length_c   1.000
_cell.angle_alpha   90.00
_cell.angle_beta   90.00
_cell.angle_gamma   90.00
#
_symmetry.space_group_name_H-M   'P 1'
#
loop_
_entity.id
_entity.type
_entity.pdbx_description
1 polymer ?
#
loop_
_entity_poly.entity_id
_entity_poly.type
_entity_poly.pdbx_seq_one_letter_code
_entity_poly.pdbx_strand_id
1 'polypeptide(L)' 'DPRYNAELLATRLDERRFQVVTLEPLVIHAQDFDMAPDFKALRNAAGLSAVSLSVPVGAVLIFTAR' A
#
# COMPACT_ATOMS: atom_id res chain seq x y z
N ASP A 1 -13.36 6.54 7.12
CA ASP A 1 -11.92 6.46 6.78
C ASP A 1 -11.40 5.12 7.26
N PRO A 2 -11.02 4.20 6.35
CA PRO A 2 -10.53 2.89 6.74
C PRO A 2 -9.26 3.03 7.60
N ARG A 3 -9.17 2.22 8.65
CA ARG A 3 -7.98 2.12 9.50
C ARG A 3 -7.32 0.79 9.24
N TYR A 4 -6.02 0.83 8.98
CA TYR A 4 -5.22 -0.35 8.74
C TYR A 4 -4.22 -0.55 9.87
N ASN A 5 -3.97 -1.82 10.20
CA ASN A 5 -2.86 -2.20 11.05
C ASN A 5 -1.73 -2.71 10.14
N ALA A 6 -0.56 -2.07 10.23
CA ALA A 6 0.60 -2.42 9.43
C ALA A 6 1.70 -2.95 10.34
N GLU A 7 2.29 -4.08 9.98
CA GLU A 7 3.48 -4.59 10.65
C GLU A 7 4.71 -3.86 10.09
N LEU A 8 5.43 -3.15 10.95
CA LEU A 8 6.51 -2.24 10.55
C LEU A 8 7.82 -2.60 11.24
N LEU A 9 8.92 -2.46 10.51
CA LEU A 9 10.26 -2.44 11.07
C LEU A 9 10.84 -1.02 10.98
N ALA A 10 11.14 -0.45 12.14
CA ALA A 10 11.85 0.83 12.26
C ALA A 10 13.32 0.58 12.60
N THR A 11 14.22 1.09 11.77
CA THR A 11 15.67 1.00 11.97
C THR A 11 16.28 2.40 11.99
N ARG A 12 17.04 2.71 13.04
CA ARG A 12 17.83 3.95 13.09
C ARG A 12 18.97 3.84 12.07
N LEU A 13 19.08 4.83 11.18
CA LEU A 13 20.17 4.90 10.20
C LEU A 13 21.37 5.69 10.75
N ASP A 14 21.09 6.83 11.38
CA ASP A 14 22.06 7.68 12.08
C ASP A 14 21.36 8.52 13.16
N GLU A 15 22.04 9.53 13.72
CA GLU A 15 21.51 10.38 14.79
C GLU A 15 20.19 11.07 14.43
N ARG A 16 19.97 11.38 13.15
CA ARG A 16 18.84 12.19 12.68
C ARG A 16 17.93 11.46 11.71
N ARG A 17 18.25 10.24 11.30
CA ARG A 17 17.49 9.49 10.29
C ARG A 17 17.01 8.12 10.77
N PHE A 18 15.78 7.80 10.37
CA PHE A 18 15.18 6.48 10.53
C PHE A 18 14.68 5.97 9.19
N GLN A 19 14.85 4.67 8.97
CA GLN A 19 14.16 3.92 7.94
C GLN A 19 12.98 3.19 8.57
N VAL A 20 11.80 3.29 7.95
CA VAL A 20 10.61 2.51 8.31
C VAL A 20 10.19 1.71 7.09
N VAL A 21 10.06 0.40 7.25
CA VAL A 21 9.62 -0.52 6.19
C VAL A 21 8.42 -1.33 6.63
N THR A 22 7.57 -1.72 5.70
CA THR A 22 6.52 -2.74 5.92
C THR A 22 7.18 -4.12 6.00
N LEU A 23 6.97 -4.86 7.09
CA LEU A 23 7.44 -6.23 7.26
C LEU A 23 6.62 -7.22 6.44
N GLU A 24 5.30 -7.03 6.45
CA GLU A 24 4.36 -7.68 5.55
C GLU A 24 3.61 -6.63 4.73
N PRO A 25 3.26 -6.91 3.47
CA PRO A 25 2.52 -5.96 2.65
C PRO A 25 1.13 -5.72 3.24
N LEU A 26 0.73 -4.46 3.30
CA LEU A 26 -0.63 -4.12 3.69
C LEU A 26 -1.55 -4.40 2.49
N VAL A 27 -2.47 -5.35 2.64
CA VAL A 27 -3.43 -5.66 1.58
C VAL A 27 -4.59 -4.68 1.63
N ILE A 28 -4.69 -3.83 0.61
CA ILE A 28 -5.80 -2.91 0.42
C ILE A 28 -6.82 -3.55 -0.51
N HIS A 29 -8.11 -3.44 -0.18
CA HIS A 29 -9.16 -3.86 -1.09
C HIS A 29 -9.77 -2.65 -1.79
N ALA A 30 -10.06 -2.74 -3.09
CA ALA A 30 -10.63 -1.63 -3.86
C ALA A 30 -11.95 -1.09 -3.28
N GLN A 31 -12.71 -1.94 -2.58
CA GLN A 31 -13.97 -1.53 -1.93
C GLN A 31 -13.75 -0.60 -0.73
N ASP A 32 -12.57 -0.64 -0.09
CA ASP A 32 -12.27 0.22 1.06
C ASP A 32 -12.30 1.72 0.67
N PHE A 33 -12.20 1.99 -0.63
CA PHE A 33 -12.19 3.31 -1.26
C PHE A 33 -13.26 3.48 -2.35
N ASP A 34 -14.28 2.61 -2.38
CA ASP A 34 -15.35 2.61 -3.39
C ASP A 34 -14.86 2.49 -4.86
N MET A 35 -13.66 1.94 -5.09
CA MET A 35 -13.02 1.87 -6.41
C MET A 35 -13.29 0.59 -7.21
N ALA A 36 -14.16 -0.29 -6.73
CA ALA A 36 -14.51 -1.52 -7.46
C ALA A 36 -15.04 -1.26 -8.90
N PRO A 37 -15.87 -0.22 -9.15
CA PRO A 37 -16.28 0.15 -10.51
C PRO A 37 -15.11 0.59 -11.39
N ASP A 38 -14.13 1.31 -10.82
CA ASP A 38 -12.97 1.81 -11.55
C ASP A 38 -12.03 0.67 -11.95
N PHE A 39 -11.83 -0.33 -11.09
CA PHE A 39 -11.08 -1.55 -11.42
C PHE A 39 -11.74 -2.32 -12.56
N LYS A 40 -13.07 -2.38 -12.60
CA LYS A 40 -13.82 -2.98 -13.71
C LYS A 40 -13.63 -2.18 -15.01
N ALA A 41 -13.63 -0.85 -14.94
CA ALA A 41 -13.35 0.01 -16.09
C ALA A 41 -11.94 -0.23 -16.65
N LEU A 42 -10.92 -0.28 -15.79
CA LEU A 42 -9.54 -0.60 -16.19
C LEU A 42 -9.42 -1.98 -16.83
N ARG A 43 -10.03 -3.01 -16.20
CA ARG A 43 -10.05 -4.38 -16.76
C ARG A 43 -10.63 -4.39 -18.17
N ASN A 44 -11.77 -3.73 -18.37
CA ASN A 44 -12.46 -3.70 -19.66
C ASN A 44 -11.64 -2.93 -20.71
N ALA A 45 -11.08 -1.77 -20.34
CA ALA A 45 -10.27 -0.94 -21.23
C ALA A 45 -8.99 -1.67 -21.71
N ALA A 46 -8.41 -2.49 -20.84
CA ALA A 46 -7.22 -3.30 -21.17
C ALA A 46 -7.56 -4.66 -21.81
N GLY A 47 -8.85 -5.01 -22.00
CA GLY A 47 -9.25 -6.30 -22.56
C GLY A 47 -8.88 -7.51 -21.68
N LEU A 48 -8.72 -7.30 -20.37
CA LEU A 48 -8.31 -8.34 -19.43
C LEU A 48 -9.51 -9.20 -19.02
N SER A 49 -9.29 -10.51 -18.86
CA SER A 49 -10.32 -11.43 -18.36
C SER A 49 -10.64 -11.20 -16.88
N ALA A 50 -9.64 -10.81 -16.08
CA ALA A 50 -9.77 -10.54 -14.66
C ALA A 50 -8.72 -9.53 -14.17
N VAL A 51 -9.06 -8.83 -13.08
CA VAL A 51 -8.15 -8.02 -12.27
C VAL A 51 -8.52 -8.26 -10.80
N SER A 52 -7.54 -8.54 -9.95
CA SER A 52 -7.76 -8.68 -8.50
C SER A 52 -8.19 -7.35 -7.90
N LEU A 53 -9.17 -7.37 -6.98
CA LEU A 53 -9.53 -6.20 -6.19
C LEU A 53 -8.65 -6.04 -4.93
N SER A 54 -7.87 -7.07 -4.58
CA SER A 54 -6.86 -6.99 -3.52
C SER A 54 -5.53 -6.51 -4.10
N VAL A 55 -4.98 -5.46 -3.50
CA VAL A 55 -3.73 -4.80 -3.88
C VAL A 55 -2.78 -4.78 -2.68
N PRO A 56 -1.75 -5.64 -2.66
CA PRO A 56 -0.71 -5.58 -1.64
C PRO A 56 0.16 -4.34 -1.81
N VAL A 57 0.32 -3.56 -0.74
CA VAL A 57 1.13 -2.33 -0.72
C VAL A 57 2.29 -2.49 0.26
N GLY A 58 3.51 -2.30 -0.26
CA GLY A 58 4.73 -2.22 0.55
C GLY A 58 5.34 -0.83 0.50
N ALA A 59 6.11 -0.47 1.53
CA ALA A 59 6.78 0.83 1.59
C ALA A 59 8.17 0.74 2.20
N VAL A 60 9.04 1.63 1.73
CA VAL A 60 10.31 1.98 2.37
C VAL A 60 10.33 3.49 2.52
N LEU A 61 10.30 3.97 3.76
CA LEU A 61 10.21 5.40 4.09
C LEU A 61 11.45 5.81 4.87
N ILE A 62 12.07 6.93 4.49
CA ILE A 62 13.17 7.54 5.24
C ILE A 62 12.68 8.84 5.87
N PHE A 63 12.75 8.92 7.20
CA PHE A 63 12.43 10.12 7.96
C PHE A 63 13.73 10.78 8.42
N THR A 64 13.80 12.11 8.31
CA THR A 64 14.96 12.91 8.74
C THR A 64 14.50 14.04 9.65
N ALA A 65 15.06 14.11 10.86
CA ALA A 65 14.91 15.26 11.75
C ALA A 65 15.74 16.43 11.19
N ARG A 66 15.04 17.48 10.78
CA ARG A 66 15.60 18.68 10.14
C ARG A 66 15.32 19.92 10.97
#